data_AF-A0A7V2TSN2-F1
#
_entry.id   AF-A0A7V2TSN2-F1
#
_cell.length_a   1.000
_cell.length_b   1.000
_cell.length_c   1.000
_cell.angle_alpha   90.00
_cell.angle_beta   90.00
_cell.angle_gamma   90.00
#
_symmetry.space_group_name_H-M   'P 1'
#
loop_
_entity.id
_entity.type
_entity.pdbx_description
1 polymer ?
#
loop_
_entity_poly.entity_id
_entity_poly.type
_entity_poly.pdbx_seq_one_letter_code
_entity_poly.pdbx_strand_id
1 'polypeptide(L)' 'ITAVEREGFTQVLKQTGGNKAKAARLLQVDYKTIHEKVKKLGIRIDRENEPPEPGEMG' A
#
# COMPACT_ATOMS: atom_id res chain seq x y z
N ILE A 1 8.39 -12.91 5.04
CA ILE A 1 8.21 -11.88 3.99
C ILE A 1 9.50 -11.86 3.19
N THR A 2 9.44 -12.14 1.90
CA THR A 2 10.63 -12.27 1.05
C THR A 2 11.04 -10.90 0.49
N ALA A 3 12.31 -10.73 0.13
CA ALA A 3 12.80 -9.50 -0.51
C ALA A 3 12.00 -9.14 -1.77
N VAL A 4 11.55 -10.17 -2.51
CA VAL A 4 10.71 -10.05 -3.71
C VAL A 4 9.36 -9.38 -3.41
N GLU A 5 8.71 -9.72 -2.29
CA GLU A 5 7.46 -9.05 -1.90
C GLU A 5 7.69 -7.56 -1.66
N ARG A 6 8.75 -7.21 -0.91
CA ARG A 6 9.06 -5.81 -0.63
C ARG A 6 9.30 -5.00 -1.90
N GLU A 7 10.05 -5.56 -2.84
CA GLU A 7 10.32 -4.91 -4.11
C GLU A 7 9.06 -4.76 -4.96
N GLY A 8 8.22 -5.80 -5.06
CA GLY A 8 6.95 -5.74 -5.79
C GLY A 8 6.04 -4.64 -5.25
N PHE A 9 5.89 -4.56 -3.92
CA PHE A 9 5.15 -3.50 -3.26
C PHE A 9 5.73 -2.12 -3.54
N THR A 10 7.05 -1.97 -3.39
CA THR A 10 7.74 -0.68 -3.61
C THR A 10 7.60 -0.22 -5.07
N GLN A 11 7.73 -1.12 -6.03
CA GLN A 11 7.60 -0.80 -7.45
C GLN A 11 6.19 -0.36 -7.81
N VAL A 12 5.18 -1.12 -7.37
CA VAL A 12 3.78 -0.76 -7.66
C VAL A 12 3.40 0.55 -7.00
N LEU A 13 3.82 0.77 -5.75
CA LEU A 13 3.58 2.04 -5.05
C LEU A 13 4.28 3.22 -5.74
N LYS A 14 5.49 3.03 -6.27
CA LYS A 14 6.15 4.05 -7.09
C LYS A 14 5.37 4.31 -8.39
N GLN A 15 4.93 3.26 -9.08
CA GLN A 15 4.13 3.39 -10.29
C GLN A 15 2.79 4.10 -10.06
N THR A 16 2.17 3.91 -8.89
CA THR A 16 0.90 4.55 -8.54
C THR A 16 1.05 5.91 -7.87
N GLY A 17 2.28 6.40 -7.69
CA GLY A 17 2.55 7.66 -6.98
C GLY A 17 2.13 7.62 -5.51
N GLY A 18 2.25 6.45 -4.86
CA GLY A 18 1.87 6.25 -3.47
C GLY A 18 0.39 5.94 -3.23
N ASN A 19 -0.40 5.82 -4.28
CA ASN A 19 -1.81 5.45 -4.14
C ASN A 19 -1.95 3.95 -3.84
N LYS A 20 -2.24 3.64 -2.57
CA LYS A 20 -2.40 2.26 -2.06
C LYS A 20 -3.62 1.55 -2.63
N ALA A 21 -4.71 2.27 -2.93
CA ALA A 21 -5.90 1.69 -3.56
C ALA A 21 -5.64 1.29 -5.02
N LYS A 22 -4.92 2.11 -5.78
CA LYS A 22 -4.45 1.73 -7.13
C LYS A 22 -3.47 0.55 -7.05
N ALA A 23 -2.58 0.53 -6.06
CA ALA A 23 -1.64 -0.57 -5.87
C ALA A 23 -2.35 -1.89 -5.50
N ALA A 24 -3.38 -1.84 -4.66
CA ALA A 24 -4.25 -2.96 -4.33
C ALA A 24 -4.89 -3.56 -5.59
N ARG A 25 -5.43 -2.70 -6.47
CA ARG A 25 -6.02 -3.12 -7.76
C ARG A 25 -4.98 -3.77 -8.69
N LEU A 26 -3.77 -3.22 -8.76
CA LEU A 26 -2.70 -3.75 -9.61
C LEU A 26 -2.13 -5.07 -9.10
N LEU A 27 -1.96 -5.20 -7.79
CA LEU A 27 -1.48 -6.42 -7.14
C LEU A 27 -2.60 -7.46 -6.95
N GLN A 28 -3.85 -7.12 -7.28
CA GLN A 28 -5.05 -7.93 -7.06
C GLN A 28 -5.17 -8.45 -5.62
N VAL A 29 -4.81 -7.61 -4.65
CA VAL A 29 -4.91 -7.90 -3.23
C VAL A 29 -5.76 -6.83 -2.55
N ASP A 30 -6.32 -7.17 -1.40
CA ASP A 30 -7.09 -6.22 -0.61
C ASP A 30 -6.25 -5.05 -0.12
N TYR A 31 -6.90 -3.88 -0.04
CA TYR A 31 -6.30 -2.68 0.56
C TYR A 31 -5.73 -2.96 1.95
N LYS A 32 -6.43 -3.74 2.78
CA LYS A 32 -5.98 -4.12 4.12
C LYS A 32 -4.66 -4.90 4.09
N THR A 33 -4.50 -5.80 3.12
CA THR A 33 -3.25 -6.52 2.89
C THR A 33 -2.13 -5.58 2.48
N ILE A 34 -2.42 -4.59 1.62
CA ILE A 34 -1.44 -3.56 1.27
C ILE A 34 -1.03 -2.76 2.50
N HIS A 35 -2.00 -2.27 3.28
CA HIS A 35 -1.75 -1.48 4.49
C HIS A 35 -0.88 -2.26 5.48
N GLU A 36 -1.26 -3.50 5.82
CA GLU A 36 -0.51 -4.33 6.75
C GLU A 36 0.91 -4.62 6.24
N LYS A 37 1.07 -4.94 4.95
CA LYS A 37 2.39 -5.21 4.37
C LYS A 37 3.25 -3.95 4.32
N VAL A 38 2.72 -2.82 3.86
CA VAL A 38 3.43 -1.53 3.83
C VAL A 38 3.91 -1.12 5.22
N LYS A 39 3.04 -1.28 6.24
CA LYS A 39 3.36 -1.02 7.64
C LYS A 39 4.44 -1.97 8.17
N LYS A 40 4.29 -3.28 7.94
CA LYS A 40 5.28 -4.31 8.33
C LYS A 40 6.63 -4.13 7.61
N LEU A 41 6.62 -3.67 6.37
CA LEU A 41 7.80 -3.45 5.53
C LEU A 41 8.47 -2.08 5.77
N GLY A 42 7.84 -1.20 6.55
CA GLY A 42 8.34 0.15 6.80
C GLY A 42 8.42 1.02 5.55
N ILE A 43 7.59 0.77 4.53
CA ILE A 43 7.57 1.56 3.30
C ILE A 43 6.90 2.89 3.62
N ARG A 44 7.68 3.98 3.60
CA ARG A 44 7.15 5.34 3.75
C ARG A 44 6.58 5.79 2.41
N ILE A 45 5.33 6.20 2.44
CA ILE A 45 4.61 6.73 1.30
C ILE A 45 4.12 8.11 1.72
N ASP A 46 4.44 9.13 0.93
CA ASP A 46 4.01 10.49 1.21
C ASP A 46 2.48 10.56 1.13
N ARG A 47 1.85 10.70 2.30
CA ARG A 47 0.40 10.62 2.49
C ARG A 47 -0.24 11.96 2.12
N GLU A 48 -0.31 12.29 0.84
CA GLU A 48 -0.99 13.53 0.43
C GLU A 48 -2.43 13.32 -0.06
N ASN A 49 -2.84 12.07 -0.34
CA ASN A 49 -4.16 11.77 -0.94
C ASN A 49 -4.82 10.48 -0.41
N GLU A 50 -4.59 10.14 0.86
CA GLU A 50 -5.26 8.99 1.48
C GLU A 50 -6.67 9.40 1.95
N PRO A 51 -7.76 8.84 1.38
CA PRO A 51 -9.06 8.94 2.03
C PRO A 51 -8.97 8.27 3.42
N PRO A 52 -9.66 8.80 4.44
CA PRO A 52 -9.65 8.23 5.78
C PRO A 52 -10.05 6.75 5.73
N GLU A 53 -9.38 5.93 6.54
CA GLU A 53 -9.61 4.49 6.57
C GLU A 53 -11.10 4.21 6.86
N PRO A 54 -11.75 3.24 6.19
CA PRO A 54 -13.15 2.88 6.45
C PRO A 54 -13.45 2.40 7.88
N GLY A 55 -12.43 2.28 8.74
CA GLY A 55 -12.52 1.92 10.15
C GLY A 55 -12.06 3.02 11.13
N GLU A 56 -11.70 4.22 10.67
CA GLU A 56 -11.47 5.40 11.53
C GLU A 56 -12.69 6.34 11.56
N MET A 57 -13.80 5.97 10.91
CA MET A 57 -15.09 6.66 10.99
C MET A 57 -15.96 6.22 12.19
N GLY A 58 -15.37 5.61 13.21
CA GLY A 58 -16.03 5.21 14.45
C GLY A 58 -15.08 5.24 15.63
#